data_AF-A0A6I6AA98-F1
#
_entry.id   AF-A0A6I6AA98-F1
#
_cell.length_a   1.000
_cell.length_b   1.000
_cell.length_c   1.000
_cell.angle_alpha   90.00
_cell.angle_beta   90.00
_cell.angle_gamma   90.00
#
_symmetry.space_group_name_H-M   'P 1'
#
loop_
_entity.id
_entity.type
_entity.pdbx_description
1 polymer ?
#
loop_
_entity_poly.entity_id
_entity_poly.type
_entity_poly.pdbx_seq_one_letter_code
_entity_poly.pdbx_strand_id
1 'polypeptide(L)'
;MPKLSLCACVLLCLHFAVAATFADEPSPGADLSSQLRKIPTAASVVNTPIKSKPKQIIIHLLNWHFVSRDDFATDLSDSSSGKLSEAEIERQYFEFLEDVEAIQKEQKQILRYLIKNHEVRSVYLEGLTEKNLNAFNSFVKTLREFEVPEGDGAFDLFLKEQYRRDLMQLGVPAQLMITNELKSIIPLENSAAFKSANPIAKDGKIQVDQEAEEKREDEMLKILRKGQGINVIVLGGGHDLTDNLERMKLDSVQYIRVATNSYEKPKTN
;
A
#
# COMPACT_ATOMS: atom_id res chain seq x y z
N MET A 1 13.52 -43.08 -33.41
CA MET A 1 12.27 -43.82 -33.63
C MET A 1 11.80 -44.38 -32.30
N PRO A 2 10.50 -44.41 -31.98
CA PRO A 2 9.35 -43.81 -32.68
C PRO A 2 8.63 -42.74 -31.82
N LYS A 3 7.68 -41.91 -32.27
CA LYS A 3 7.18 -41.46 -33.58
C LYS A 3 6.08 -40.40 -33.28
N LEU A 4 6.02 -39.35 -34.12
CA LEU A 4 4.86 -38.69 -34.77
C LEU A 4 3.66 -38.23 -33.89
N SER A 5 2.97 -37.12 -34.17
CA SER A 5 2.45 -36.63 -35.46
C SER A 5 2.01 -35.16 -35.30
N LEU A 6 2.53 -34.21 -36.10
CA LEU A 6 1.87 -33.56 -37.25
C LEU A 6 0.32 -33.59 -37.27
N CYS A 7 -0.29 -32.39 -37.29
CA CYS A 7 -1.33 -31.93 -38.24
C CYS A 7 -1.71 -30.49 -37.87
N ALA A 8 -1.38 -29.47 -38.68
CA ALA A 8 -2.02 -29.06 -39.92
C ALA A 8 -3.01 -27.89 -39.69
N CYS A 9 -2.62 -26.74 -40.25
CA CYS A 9 -3.41 -25.66 -40.84
C CYS A 9 -4.84 -25.40 -40.35
N VAL A 10 -5.06 -24.22 -39.77
CA VAL A 10 -6.27 -23.42 -40.04
C VAL A 10 -5.85 -21.99 -40.35
N LEU A 11 -6.11 -21.59 -41.60
CA LEU A 11 -6.24 -20.21 -42.04
C LEU A 11 -7.26 -19.50 -41.15
N LEU A 12 -6.85 -18.48 -40.38
CA LEU A 12 -7.80 -17.53 -39.82
C LEU A 12 -7.72 -16.23 -40.63
N CYS A 13 -8.73 -16.04 -41.46
CA CYS A 13 -9.01 -14.81 -42.17
C CYS A 13 -9.01 -13.62 -41.21
N LEU A 14 -8.12 -12.64 -41.46
CA LEU A 14 -8.27 -11.28 -40.94
C LEU A 14 -9.63 -10.73 -41.40
N HIS A 15 -10.62 -10.78 -40.51
CA HIS A 15 -11.76 -9.90 -40.59
C HIS A 15 -11.42 -8.67 -39.77
N PHE A 16 -11.13 -7.57 -40.49
CA PHE A 16 -11.27 -6.22 -39.96
C PHE A 16 -12.75 -5.99 -39.67
N ALA A 17 -13.21 -6.41 -38.49
CA ALA A 17 -14.38 -5.81 -37.88
C ALA A 17 -13.90 -4.51 -37.24
N VAL A 18 -14.07 -3.40 -37.96
CA VAL A 18 -14.13 -2.08 -37.34
C VAL A 18 -15.36 -2.09 -36.45
N ALA A 19 -15.19 -2.54 -35.22
CA ALA A 19 -16.13 -2.21 -34.17
C ALA A 19 -16.07 -0.69 -34.06
N ALA A 20 -17.15 -0.03 -34.48
CA ALA A 20 -17.38 1.36 -34.16
C ALA A 20 -17.28 1.46 -32.63
N THR A 21 -16.16 2.00 -32.16
CA THR A 21 -16.02 2.44 -30.78
C THR A 21 -17.01 3.57 -30.61
N PHE A 22 -18.21 3.24 -30.14
CA PHE A 22 -18.96 4.20 -29.36
C PHE A 22 -17.99 4.65 -28.28
N ALA A 23 -17.57 5.91 -28.37
CA ALA A 23 -16.82 6.54 -27.30
C ALA A 23 -17.77 6.55 -26.10
N ASP A 24 -17.67 5.52 -25.26
CA ASP A 24 -18.25 5.52 -23.93
C ASP A 24 -17.80 6.84 -23.31
N GLU A 25 -18.76 7.69 -22.94
CA GLU A 25 -18.44 8.87 -22.14
C GLU A 25 -17.61 8.38 -20.95
N PRO A 26 -16.45 9.00 -20.68
CA PRO A 26 -15.57 8.52 -19.62
C PRO A 26 -16.38 8.40 -18.35
N SER A 27 -16.32 7.22 -17.72
CA SER A 27 -17.07 6.98 -16.49
C SER A 27 -16.78 8.13 -15.52
N PRO A 28 -17.72 8.60 -14.70
CA PRO A 28 -17.51 9.78 -13.85
C PRO A 28 -16.36 9.65 -12.82
N GLY A 29 -15.71 8.48 -12.73
CA GLY A 29 -14.46 8.24 -11.99
C GLY A 29 -13.22 7.96 -12.86
N ALA A 30 -13.37 7.86 -14.19
CA ALA A 30 -12.27 7.68 -15.14
C ALA A 30 -11.33 8.89 -15.19
N ASP A 31 -11.84 10.08 -14.85
CA ASP A 31 -11.05 11.30 -14.81
C ASP A 31 -9.94 11.22 -13.74
N LEU A 32 -10.27 10.82 -12.51
CA LEU A 32 -9.28 10.70 -11.43
C LEU A 32 -8.26 9.60 -11.70
N SER A 33 -8.69 8.42 -12.18
CA SER A 33 -7.74 7.36 -12.58
C SER A 33 -6.80 7.85 -13.69
N SER A 34 -7.31 8.57 -14.69
CA SER A 34 -6.49 9.16 -15.76
C SER A 34 -5.49 10.19 -15.23
N GLN A 35 -5.92 11.03 -14.28
CA GLN A 35 -5.05 12.00 -13.62
C GLN A 35 -3.94 11.33 -12.80
N LEU A 36 -4.26 10.28 -12.04
CA LEU A 36 -3.28 9.51 -11.27
C LEU A 36 -2.23 8.85 -12.17
N ARG A 37 -2.63 8.30 -13.33
CA ARG A 37 -1.70 7.72 -14.33
C ARG A 37 -0.70 8.73 -14.91
N LYS A 38 -1.01 10.03 -14.84
CA LYS A 38 -0.11 11.09 -15.35
C LYS A 38 0.94 11.48 -14.31
N ILE A 39 0.84 11.03 -13.06
CA ILE A 39 1.83 11.28 -12.03
C ILE A 39 3.06 10.42 -12.34
N PRO A 40 4.27 11.00 -12.56
CA PRO A 40 5.44 10.23 -12.99
C PRO A 40 5.85 9.09 -12.06
N THR A 41 5.49 9.17 -10.77
CA THR A 41 5.79 8.15 -9.77
C THR A 41 4.75 7.03 -9.65
N ALA A 42 3.60 7.16 -10.31
CA ALA A 42 2.57 6.13 -10.35
C ALA A 42 2.84 5.16 -11.51
N ALA A 43 3.23 3.93 -11.19
CA ALA A 43 3.54 2.89 -12.18
C ALA A 43 2.28 2.19 -12.68
N SER A 44 1.41 1.82 -11.75
CA SER A 44 0.17 1.11 -12.03
C SER A 44 -0.99 1.82 -11.35
N VAL A 45 -2.08 1.96 -12.09
CA VAL A 45 -3.36 2.44 -11.58
C VAL A 45 -4.40 1.46 -12.09
N VAL A 46 -5.09 0.77 -11.20
CA VAL A 46 -6.14 -0.21 -11.52
C VAL A 46 -7.39 0.20 -10.80
N ASN A 47 -8.52 0.28 -11.51
CA ASN A 47 -9.78 0.65 -10.89
C ASN A 47 -10.87 -0.38 -11.17
N THR A 48 -11.76 -0.57 -10.19
CA THR A 48 -12.95 -1.39 -10.39
C THR A 48 -13.92 -0.70 -11.37
N PRO A 49 -14.60 -1.48 -12.22
CA PRO A 49 -15.64 -0.94 -13.09
C PRO A 49 -16.87 -0.55 -12.26
N ILE A 50 -17.47 0.60 -12.57
CA ILE A 50 -18.70 1.08 -11.93
C ILE A 50 -19.73 1.42 -12.99
N LYS A 51 -21.01 1.11 -12.72
CA LYS A 51 -22.12 1.32 -13.67
C LYS A 51 -22.67 2.75 -13.67
N SER A 52 -22.35 3.54 -12.66
CA SER A 52 -22.87 4.89 -12.47
C SER A 52 -21.84 5.79 -11.79
N LYS A 53 -22.12 7.09 -11.69
CA LYS A 53 -21.25 8.03 -10.98
C LYS A 53 -20.99 7.56 -9.54
N PRO A 54 -19.73 7.43 -9.11
CA PRO A 54 -19.44 6.91 -7.78
C PRO A 54 -19.87 7.93 -6.72
N LYS A 55 -20.48 7.45 -5.64
CA LYS A 55 -20.77 8.26 -4.44
C LYS A 55 -19.53 8.47 -3.58
N GLN A 56 -18.57 7.55 -3.71
CA GLN A 56 -17.31 7.54 -2.99
C GLN A 56 -16.23 6.92 -3.87
N ILE A 57 -15.01 7.44 -3.74
CA ILE A 57 -13.82 6.88 -4.37
C ILE A 57 -12.84 6.50 -3.27
N ILE A 58 -12.37 5.26 -3.27
CA ILE A 58 -11.31 4.78 -2.39
C ILE A 58 -10.05 4.64 -3.23
N ILE A 59 -9.01 5.41 -2.89
CA ILE A 59 -7.66 5.27 -3.46
C ILE A 59 -6.82 4.45 -2.49
N HIS A 60 -6.41 3.26 -2.90
CA HIS A 60 -5.46 2.40 -2.21
C HIS A 60 -4.06 2.61 -2.76
N LEU A 61 -3.23 3.33 -2.01
CA LEU A 61 -1.80 3.42 -2.28
C LEU A 61 -1.12 2.16 -1.75
N LEU A 62 -0.64 1.31 -2.67
CA LEU A 62 -0.02 0.04 -2.29
C LEU A 62 1.26 0.33 -1.51
N ASN A 63 1.35 -0.30 -0.35
CA ASN A 63 2.42 -0.08 0.60
C ASN A 63 3.29 -1.33 0.77
N TRP A 64 4.59 -1.10 0.94
CA TRP A 64 5.46 -2.07 1.57
C TRP A 64 5.79 -1.53 2.96
N HIS A 65 5.23 -2.16 3.99
CA HIS A 65 5.36 -1.66 5.34
C HIS A 65 6.78 -1.88 5.87
N PHE A 66 7.24 -0.94 6.67
CA PHE A 66 8.47 -1.10 7.44
C PHE A 66 8.27 -2.22 8.47
N VAL A 67 9.29 -3.08 8.61
CA VAL A 67 9.38 -4.07 9.69
C VAL A 67 10.69 -3.91 10.45
N SER A 68 10.72 -4.38 11.69
CA SER A 68 11.96 -4.41 12.47
C SER A 68 12.96 -5.38 11.81
N ARG A 69 14.25 -5.22 12.15
CA ARG A 69 15.31 -6.11 11.67
C ARG A 69 15.07 -7.56 12.09
N ASP A 70 14.52 -7.76 13.28
CA ASP A 70 14.25 -9.09 13.81
C ASP A 70 13.07 -9.75 13.09
N ASP A 71 11.98 -9.01 12.88
CA ASP A 71 10.84 -9.50 12.10
C ASP A 71 11.26 -9.83 10.65
N PHE A 72 12.05 -8.96 10.02
CA PHE A 72 12.60 -9.21 8.68
C PHE A 72 13.46 -10.48 8.64
N ALA A 73 14.32 -10.67 9.64
CA ALA A 73 15.17 -11.85 9.73
C ALA A 73 14.35 -13.13 9.92
N THR A 74 13.29 -13.08 10.73
CA THR A 74 12.34 -14.19 10.91
C THR A 74 11.69 -14.57 9.58
N ASP A 75 11.09 -13.61 8.88
CA ASP A 75 10.43 -13.82 7.58
C ASP A 75 11.40 -14.41 6.54
N LEU A 76 12.62 -13.85 6.48
CA LEU A 76 13.64 -14.31 5.54
C LEU A 76 14.09 -15.74 5.85
N SER A 77 14.24 -16.08 7.13
CA SER A 77 14.61 -17.43 7.55
C SER A 77 13.55 -18.49 7.20
N ASP A 78 12.26 -18.15 7.28
CA ASP A 78 11.15 -19.03 6.91
C ASP A 78 11.05 -19.25 5.40
N SER A 79 11.48 -18.27 4.60
CA SER A 79 11.46 -18.32 3.13
C SER A 79 12.70 -18.95 2.46
N SER A 80 13.82 -19.03 3.19
CA SER A 80 15.12 -19.46 2.64
C SER A 80 15.36 -20.96 2.80
N SER A 81 15.96 -21.60 1.79
CA SER A 81 16.27 -23.04 1.81
C SER A 81 17.52 -23.41 2.62
N GLY A 82 18.16 -22.43 3.26
CA GLY A 82 19.37 -22.59 4.05
C GLY A 82 19.58 -21.44 5.03
N LYS A 83 20.38 -21.67 6.08
CA LYS A 83 20.63 -20.67 7.12
C LYS A 83 21.52 -19.54 6.57
N LEU A 84 20.96 -18.35 6.45
CA LEU A 84 21.70 -17.14 6.12
C LEU A 84 22.64 -16.73 7.28
N SER A 85 23.76 -16.12 6.93
CA SER A 85 24.65 -15.48 7.91
C SER A 85 24.10 -14.13 8.37
N GLU A 86 24.52 -13.69 9.57
CA GLU A 86 24.13 -12.37 10.10
C GLU A 86 24.48 -11.22 9.16
N ALA A 87 25.62 -11.30 8.47
CA ALA A 87 26.06 -10.29 7.51
C ALA A 87 25.16 -10.25 6.25
N GLU A 88 24.66 -11.40 5.80
CA GLU A 88 23.71 -11.46 4.69
C GLU A 88 22.35 -10.90 5.09
N ILE A 89 21.88 -11.21 6.30
CA ILE A 89 20.64 -10.64 6.87
C ILE A 89 20.76 -9.12 6.96
N GLU A 90 21.87 -8.60 7.50
CA GLU A 90 22.09 -7.15 7.56
C GLU A 90 22.08 -6.51 6.17
N ARG A 91 22.83 -7.06 5.21
CA ARG A 91 22.86 -6.52 3.83
C ARG A 91 21.47 -6.45 3.23
N GLN A 92 20.70 -7.54 3.29
CA GLN A 92 19.35 -7.57 2.74
C GLN A 92 18.38 -6.64 3.49
N TYR A 93 18.55 -6.50 4.82
CA TYR A 93 17.74 -5.56 5.58
C TYR A 93 18.03 -4.10 5.18
N PHE A 94 19.30 -3.75 4.91
CA PHE A 94 19.63 -2.42 4.39
C PHE A 94 18.99 -2.17 3.02
N GLU A 95 19.08 -3.13 2.09
CA GLU A 95 18.42 -3.05 0.78
C GLU A 95 16.90 -2.91 0.91
N PHE A 96 16.29 -3.65 1.83
CA PHE A 96 14.87 -3.52 2.16
C PHE A 96 14.51 -2.11 2.67
N LEU A 97 15.32 -1.52 3.55
CA LEU A 97 15.08 -0.16 4.04
C LEU A 97 15.19 0.88 2.92
N GLU A 98 16.14 0.73 1.99
CA GLU A 98 16.25 1.59 0.81
C GLU A 98 15.01 1.50 -0.08
N ASP A 99 14.47 0.29 -0.27
CA ASP A 99 13.24 0.05 -1.01
C ASP A 99 12.02 0.69 -0.35
N VAL A 100 11.85 0.50 0.96
CA VAL A 100 10.77 1.13 1.73
C VAL A 100 10.85 2.65 1.61
N GLU A 101 12.03 3.24 1.77
CA GLU A 101 12.21 4.69 1.64
C GLU A 101 11.90 5.18 0.22
N ALA A 102 12.32 4.45 -0.82
CA ALA A 102 12.03 4.80 -2.21
C ALA A 102 10.53 4.77 -2.52
N ILE A 103 9.82 3.74 -2.05
CA ILE A 103 8.35 3.63 -2.18
C ILE A 103 7.68 4.81 -1.46
N GLN A 104 8.09 5.09 -0.23
CA GLN A 104 7.51 6.16 0.57
C GLN A 104 7.76 7.55 -0.04
N LYS A 105 8.93 7.79 -0.65
CA LYS A 105 9.24 9.01 -1.39
C LYS A 105 8.31 9.22 -2.59
N GLU A 106 7.98 8.16 -3.31
CA GLU A 106 7.08 8.19 -4.46
C GLU A 106 5.61 8.36 -4.05
N GLN A 107 5.17 7.61 -3.04
CA GLN A 107 3.84 7.75 -2.43
C GLN A 107 3.61 9.17 -1.90
N LYS A 108 4.63 9.81 -1.32
CA LYS A 108 4.56 11.21 -0.85
C LYS A 108 4.21 12.18 -1.98
N GLN A 109 4.72 11.95 -3.18
CA GLN A 109 4.39 12.79 -4.34
C GLN A 109 2.92 12.63 -4.76
N ILE A 110 2.41 11.40 -4.74
CA ILE A 110 1.01 11.10 -5.03
C ILE A 110 0.09 11.73 -3.96
N LEU A 111 0.41 11.57 -2.67
CA LEU A 111 -0.38 12.17 -1.60
C LEU A 111 -0.37 13.70 -1.65
N ARG A 112 0.77 14.34 -1.93
CA ARG A 112 0.85 15.79 -2.14
C ARG A 112 -0.01 16.25 -3.32
N TYR A 113 -0.01 15.49 -4.41
CA TYR A 113 -0.89 15.75 -5.54
C TYR A 113 -2.36 15.69 -5.13
N LEU A 114 -2.76 14.66 -4.38
CA LEU A 114 -4.13 14.49 -3.89
C LEU A 114 -4.55 15.59 -2.90
N ILE A 115 -3.67 15.98 -1.97
CA ILE A 115 -3.89 17.09 -1.04
C ILE A 115 -4.12 18.39 -1.81
N LYS A 116 -3.27 18.67 -2.81
CA LYS A 116 -3.27 19.94 -3.55
C LYS A 116 -4.44 20.06 -4.53
N ASN A 117 -4.75 19.00 -5.28
CA ASN A 117 -5.69 19.06 -6.41
C ASN A 117 -7.07 18.48 -6.09
N HIS A 118 -7.18 17.68 -5.02
CA HIS A 118 -8.42 16.99 -4.64
C HIS A 118 -8.81 17.22 -3.18
N GLU A 119 -8.16 18.18 -2.51
CA GLU A 119 -8.44 18.60 -1.14
C GLU A 119 -8.41 17.47 -0.11
N VAL A 120 -7.67 16.38 -0.37
CA VAL A 120 -7.52 15.29 0.60
C VAL A 120 -6.88 15.87 1.87
N ARG A 121 -7.59 15.75 3.01
CA ARG A 121 -7.11 16.22 4.32
C ARG A 121 -6.77 15.10 5.27
N SER A 122 -7.26 13.89 4.99
CA SER A 122 -7.10 12.73 5.86
C SER A 122 -6.73 11.49 5.06
N VAL A 123 -5.93 10.63 5.67
CA VAL A 123 -5.54 9.34 5.11
C VAL A 123 -5.81 8.25 6.15
N TYR A 124 -6.36 7.12 5.71
CA TYR A 124 -6.53 5.94 6.55
C TYR A 124 -5.26 5.10 6.51
N LEU A 125 -4.82 4.64 7.67
CA LEU A 125 -3.53 3.94 7.81
C LEU A 125 -3.73 2.54 8.37
N GLU A 126 -3.22 1.53 7.65
CA GLU A 126 -3.10 0.15 8.12
C GLU A 126 -2.30 0.06 9.43
N GLY A 127 -2.66 -0.90 10.29
CA GLY A 127 -2.00 -1.11 11.59
C GLY A 127 -2.38 -0.10 12.67
N LEU A 128 -3.17 0.92 12.32
CA LEU A 128 -3.67 1.90 13.27
C LEU A 128 -5.13 1.60 13.66
N THR A 129 -5.36 1.51 14.97
CA THR A 129 -6.67 1.30 15.62
C THR A 129 -6.99 2.51 16.51
N GLU A 130 -8.25 2.62 16.97
CA GLU A 130 -8.59 3.64 17.97
C GLU A 130 -7.78 3.51 19.27
N LYS A 131 -7.35 2.29 19.64
CA LYS A 131 -6.62 2.03 20.88
C LYS A 131 -5.18 2.56 20.87
N ASN A 132 -4.49 2.48 19.73
CA ASN A 132 -3.08 2.91 19.62
C ASN A 132 -2.93 4.32 19.00
N LEU A 133 -4.02 4.95 18.55
CA LEU A 133 -4.02 6.29 17.96
C LEU A 133 -3.35 7.36 18.85
N ASN A 134 -3.60 7.35 20.15
CA ASN A 134 -3.02 8.35 21.06
C ASN A 134 -1.49 8.20 21.20
N ALA A 135 -1.00 6.96 21.29
CA ALA A 135 0.43 6.68 21.33
C ALA A 135 1.10 7.07 20.00
N PHE A 136 0.45 6.72 18.88
CA PHE A 136 0.89 7.11 17.54
C PHE A 136 0.99 8.63 17.38
N ASN A 137 -0.05 9.38 17.76
CA ASN A 137 -0.05 10.84 17.68
C ASN A 137 1.02 11.48 18.59
N SER A 138 1.29 10.88 19.75
CA SER A 138 2.37 11.31 20.63
C SER A 138 3.74 11.11 19.97
N PHE A 139 3.94 9.98 19.28
CA PHE A 139 5.18 9.72 18.56
C PHE A 139 5.37 10.67 17.37
N VAL A 140 4.32 10.91 16.57
CA VAL A 140 4.32 11.94 15.50
C VAL A 140 4.71 13.31 16.04
N LYS A 141 4.17 13.70 17.20
CA LYS A 141 4.51 14.97 17.86
C LYS A 141 5.98 15.00 18.27
N THR A 142 6.48 13.95 18.91
CA THR A 142 7.90 13.85 19.31
C THR A 142 8.83 14.03 18.11
N LEU A 143 8.59 13.33 17.00
CA LEU A 143 9.42 13.47 15.81
C LEU A 143 9.32 14.85 15.16
N ARG A 144 8.15 15.49 15.21
CA ARG A 144 7.99 16.87 14.73
C ARG A 144 8.83 17.87 15.52
N GLU A 145 8.93 17.67 16.83
CA GLU A 145 9.66 18.55 17.75
C GLU A 145 11.15 18.18 17.87
N PHE A 146 11.57 17.07 17.27
CA PHE A 146 12.96 16.60 17.30
C PHE A 146 13.84 17.40 16.33
N GLU A 147 14.91 18.00 16.85
CA GLU A 147 15.93 18.66 16.06
C GLU A 147 16.98 17.64 15.62
N VAL A 148 16.97 17.31 14.32
CA VAL A 148 17.97 16.42 13.74
C VAL A 148 19.34 17.14 13.79
N PRO A 149 20.38 16.55 14.39
CA PRO A 149 21.68 17.20 14.49
C PRO A 149 22.27 17.42 13.10
N GLU A 150 23.00 18.53 12.90
CA GLU A 150 23.63 18.84 11.61
C GLU A 150 25.03 18.20 11.46
N GLY A 151 25.71 17.90 12.57
CA GLY A 151 27.08 17.40 12.59
C GLY A 151 27.28 16.00 12.01
N ASP A 152 28.53 15.64 11.75
CA ASP A 152 28.92 14.36 11.16
C ASP A 152 29.68 13.46 12.15
N GLY A 153 29.57 13.74 13.45
CA GLY A 153 30.10 12.87 14.50
C GLY A 153 29.32 11.55 14.57
N ALA A 154 29.94 10.51 15.13
CA ALA A 154 29.32 9.18 15.22
C ALA A 154 27.94 9.20 15.93
N PHE A 155 27.79 10.03 16.95
CA PHE A 155 26.52 10.21 17.66
C PHE A 155 25.47 10.94 16.81
N ASP A 156 25.88 11.98 16.06
CA ASP A 156 24.98 12.71 15.17
C ASP A 156 24.48 11.81 14.03
N LEU A 157 25.38 11.02 13.43
CA LEU A 157 25.05 10.04 12.41
C LEU A 157 24.09 8.96 12.93
N PHE A 158 24.30 8.49 14.17
CA PHE A 158 23.38 7.56 14.82
C PHE A 158 21.97 8.15 14.99
N LEU A 159 21.87 9.38 15.48
CA LEU A 159 20.58 10.06 15.64
C LEU A 159 19.89 10.35 14.30
N LYS A 160 20.65 10.75 13.28
CA LYS A 160 20.15 10.93 11.90
C LYS A 160 19.54 9.62 11.36
N GLU A 161 20.22 8.49 11.53
CA GLU A 161 19.73 7.20 11.06
C GLU A 161 18.53 6.69 11.88
N GLN A 162 18.54 6.88 13.20
CA GLN A 162 17.38 6.55 14.04
C GLN A 162 16.15 7.36 13.62
N TYR A 163 16.31 8.67 13.44
CA TYR A 163 15.24 9.53 12.97
C TYR A 163 14.72 9.10 11.58
N ARG A 164 15.61 8.74 10.65
CA ARG A 164 15.23 8.20 9.33
C ARG A 164 14.37 6.94 9.46
N ARG A 165 14.76 6.00 10.33
CA ARG A 165 14.02 4.76 10.59
C ARG A 165 12.66 5.01 11.25
N ASP A 166 12.60 5.91 12.24
CA ASP A 166 11.36 6.28 12.91
C ASP A 166 10.35 6.90 11.92
N LEU A 167 10.83 7.74 10.99
CA LEU A 167 9.98 8.27 9.90
C LEU A 167 9.46 7.16 8.99
N MET A 168 10.31 6.19 8.61
CA MET A 168 9.89 5.05 7.79
C MET A 168 8.84 4.19 8.50
N GLN A 169 9.02 3.93 9.80
CA GLN A 169 8.09 3.16 10.63
C GLN A 169 6.70 3.80 10.67
N LEU A 170 6.62 5.13 10.80
CA LEU A 170 5.34 5.84 10.83
C LEU A 170 4.66 5.96 9.44
N GLY A 171 5.43 5.77 8.37
CA GLY A 171 4.95 5.83 7.00
C GLY A 171 4.63 7.24 6.48
N VAL A 172 4.28 7.32 5.20
CA VAL A 172 4.10 8.59 4.48
C VAL A 172 3.04 9.51 5.08
N PRO A 173 1.86 9.03 5.50
CA PRO A 173 0.85 9.92 6.07
C PRO A 173 1.36 10.68 7.29
N ALA A 174 2.13 10.01 8.15
CA ALA A 174 2.70 10.62 9.35
C ALA A 174 3.81 11.61 9.02
N GLN A 175 4.67 11.28 8.05
CA GLN A 175 5.68 12.21 7.56
C GLN A 175 5.04 13.51 7.04
N LEU A 176 3.89 13.42 6.35
CA LEU A 176 3.15 14.59 5.89
C LEU A 176 2.43 15.33 7.03
N MET A 177 2.04 14.64 8.10
CA MET A 177 1.61 15.32 9.33
C MET A 177 2.77 16.06 9.98
N ILE A 178 3.97 15.47 10.07
CA ILE A 178 5.16 16.10 10.65
C ILE A 178 5.49 17.42 9.94
N THR A 179 5.38 17.45 8.61
CA THR A 179 5.58 18.67 7.79
C THR A 179 4.36 19.60 7.71
N ASN A 180 3.28 19.31 8.43
CA ASN A 180 2.00 20.04 8.43
C ASN A 180 1.29 20.11 7.06
N GLU A 181 1.56 19.16 6.16
CA GLU A 181 0.91 19.06 4.85
C GLU A 181 -0.40 18.26 4.92
N LEU A 182 -0.49 17.27 5.82
CA LEU A 182 -1.69 16.48 6.08
C LEU A 182 -2.33 16.86 7.41
N LYS A 183 -3.67 16.97 7.46
CA LYS A 183 -4.39 17.41 8.65
C LYS A 183 -4.54 16.31 9.69
N SER A 184 -4.85 15.08 9.26
CA SER A 184 -5.08 13.97 10.18
C SER A 184 -4.86 12.60 9.55
N ILE A 185 -4.57 11.62 10.38
CA ILE A 185 -4.58 10.20 10.03
C ILE A 185 -5.74 9.54 10.75
N ILE A 186 -6.44 8.65 10.06
CA ILE A 186 -7.60 7.93 10.57
C ILE A 186 -7.22 6.44 10.73
N PRO A 187 -7.55 5.80 11.87
CA PRO A 187 -7.42 4.36 12.01
C PRO A 187 -8.17 3.61 10.90
N LEU A 188 -7.50 2.69 10.20
CA LEU A 188 -8.14 1.78 9.26
C LEU A 188 -8.58 0.46 9.91
N GLU A 189 -8.05 0.15 11.09
CA GLU A 189 -8.22 -1.15 11.72
C GLU A 189 -9.29 -1.16 12.82
N ASN A 190 -10.15 -2.18 12.79
CA ASN A 190 -10.91 -2.60 13.95
C ASN A 190 -9.99 -3.42 14.88
N SER A 191 -9.81 -3.00 16.14
CA SER A 191 -8.86 -3.66 17.06
C SER A 191 -9.11 -5.16 17.27
N ALA A 192 -10.36 -5.63 17.21
CA ALA A 192 -10.66 -7.04 17.42
C ALA A 192 -10.30 -7.86 16.16
N ALA A 193 -10.77 -7.42 14.99
CA ALA A 193 -10.48 -8.10 13.74
C ALA A 193 -8.98 -8.07 13.40
N PHE A 194 -8.33 -6.93 13.60
CA PHE A 194 -6.88 -6.79 13.39
C PHE A 194 -6.07 -7.75 14.28
N LYS A 195 -6.45 -7.87 15.56
CA LYS A 195 -5.80 -8.83 16.47
C LYS A 195 -6.06 -10.28 16.06
N SER A 196 -7.28 -10.59 15.61
CA SER A 196 -7.66 -11.94 15.17
C SER A 196 -6.95 -12.37 13.90
N ALA A 197 -6.65 -11.43 13.01
CA ALA A 197 -5.92 -11.67 11.76
C ALA A 197 -4.40 -11.72 11.92
N ASN A 198 -3.86 -11.56 13.14
CA ASN A 198 -2.41 -11.59 13.35
C ASN A 198 -1.81 -12.91 12.82
N PRO A 199 -0.92 -12.87 11.81
CA PRO A 199 -0.40 -14.07 11.19
C PRO A 199 0.62 -14.79 12.08
N ILE A 200 1.09 -14.17 13.17
CA ILE A 200 2.05 -14.79 14.08
C ILE A 200 1.32 -15.70 15.07
N ALA A 201 1.51 -17.00 14.91
CA ALA A 201 0.99 -18.01 15.82
C ALA A 201 1.69 -17.96 17.20
N LYS A 202 1.12 -18.65 18.20
CA LYS A 202 1.66 -18.65 19.58
C LYS A 202 3.08 -19.23 19.68
N ASP A 203 3.47 -20.06 18.71
CA ASP A 203 4.81 -20.65 18.60
C ASP A 203 5.79 -19.75 17.82
N GLY A 204 5.35 -18.56 17.40
CA GLY A 204 6.15 -17.59 16.65
C GLY A 204 6.19 -17.82 15.15
N LYS A 205 5.52 -18.87 14.63
CA LYS A 205 5.49 -19.14 13.19
C LYS A 205 4.45 -18.32 12.46
N ILE A 206 4.70 -18.03 11.19
CA ILE A 206 3.74 -17.37 10.31
C ILE A 206 2.69 -18.40 9.86
N GLN A 207 1.44 -18.16 10.23
CA GLN A 207 0.28 -18.91 9.78
C GLN A 207 -0.85 -17.93 9.44
N VAL A 208 -1.09 -17.75 8.15
CA VAL A 208 -2.18 -16.88 7.67
C VAL A 208 -3.52 -17.59 7.85
N ASP A 209 -4.41 -16.99 8.62
CA ASP A 209 -5.82 -17.36 8.69
C ASP A 209 -6.60 -16.51 7.68
N GLN A 210 -6.87 -17.08 6.51
CA GLN A 210 -7.56 -16.38 5.43
C GLN A 210 -8.96 -15.91 5.85
N GLU A 211 -9.70 -16.68 6.66
CA GLU A 211 -11.02 -16.24 7.11
C GLU A 211 -10.93 -15.06 8.08
N ALA A 212 -9.88 -14.99 8.89
CA ALA A 212 -9.64 -13.87 9.78
C ALA A 212 -9.23 -12.60 9.03
N GLU A 213 -8.38 -12.73 8.00
CA GLU A 213 -7.98 -11.62 7.12
C GLU A 213 -9.19 -11.05 6.35
N GLU A 214 -10.02 -11.90 5.75
CA GLU A 214 -11.25 -11.47 5.06
C GLU A 214 -12.20 -10.71 5.98
N LYS A 215 -12.31 -11.15 7.25
CA LYS A 215 -13.09 -10.44 8.28
C LYS A 215 -12.47 -9.10 8.65
N ARG A 216 -11.13 -9.01 8.71
CA ARG A 216 -10.41 -7.75 8.94
C ARG A 216 -10.67 -6.76 7.82
N GLU A 217 -10.57 -7.20 6.56
CA GLU A 217 -10.83 -6.38 5.38
C GLU A 217 -12.30 -5.91 5.29
N ASP A 218 -13.26 -6.77 5.65
CA ASP A 218 -14.67 -6.37 5.78
C ASP A 218 -14.86 -5.26 6.84
N GLU A 219 -14.14 -5.31 7.96
CA GLU A 219 -14.17 -4.26 8.98
C GLU A 219 -13.51 -2.96 8.49
N MET A 220 -12.42 -3.03 7.72
CA MET A 220 -11.82 -1.85 7.07
C MET A 220 -12.85 -1.15 6.17
N LEU A 221 -13.59 -1.91 5.36
CA LEU A 221 -14.65 -1.35 4.51
C LEU A 221 -15.79 -0.74 5.33
N LYS A 222 -16.18 -1.32 6.47
CA LYS A 222 -17.17 -0.70 7.37
C LYS A 222 -16.70 0.65 7.92
N ILE A 223 -15.41 0.80 8.20
CA ILE A 223 -14.81 2.07 8.60
C ILE A 223 -14.86 3.06 7.42
N LEU A 224 -14.42 2.64 6.23
CA LEU A 224 -14.34 3.50 5.04
C LEU A 224 -15.71 3.99 4.56
N ARG A 225 -16.76 3.17 4.67
CA ARG A 225 -18.16 3.53 4.32
C ARG A 225 -18.71 4.74 5.07
N LYS A 226 -18.12 5.10 6.21
CA LYS A 226 -18.53 6.28 6.99
C LYS A 226 -18.06 7.60 6.34
N GLY A 227 -17.06 7.53 5.45
CA GLY A 227 -16.56 8.67 4.68
C GLY A 227 -17.42 9.00 3.47
N GLN A 228 -17.15 10.16 2.85
CA GLN A 228 -17.76 10.62 1.61
C GLN A 228 -16.68 11.20 0.68
N GLY A 229 -16.93 11.23 -0.63
CA GLY A 229 -15.96 11.78 -1.58
C GLY A 229 -14.75 10.87 -1.77
N ILE A 230 -13.54 11.43 -1.70
CA ILE A 230 -12.29 10.70 -1.90
C ILE A 230 -11.72 10.29 -0.53
N ASN A 231 -11.65 8.99 -0.30
CA ASN A 231 -10.90 8.40 0.81
C ASN A 231 -9.58 7.85 0.27
N VAL A 232 -8.48 8.19 0.92
CA VAL A 232 -7.17 7.62 0.59
C VAL A 232 -6.75 6.68 1.70
N ILE A 233 -6.32 5.48 1.35
CA ILE A 233 -5.79 4.48 2.25
C ILE A 233 -4.34 4.14 1.86
N VAL A 234 -3.49 3.93 2.87
CA VAL A 234 -2.16 3.33 2.70
C VAL A 234 -2.23 1.96 3.35
N LEU A 235 -2.14 0.93 2.52
CA LEU A 235 -2.44 -0.46 2.87
C LEU A 235 -1.50 -1.38 2.08
N GLY A 236 -1.13 -2.51 2.67
CA GLY A 236 -0.30 -3.53 2.04
C GLY A 236 -0.93 -4.04 0.75
N GLY A 237 -0.12 -4.24 -0.30
CA GLY A 237 -0.65 -4.67 -1.59
C GLY A 237 -1.23 -6.09 -1.64
N GLY A 238 -1.04 -6.88 -0.58
CA GLY A 238 -1.73 -8.17 -0.38
C GLY A 238 -3.22 -8.02 -0.06
N HIS A 239 -3.66 -6.86 0.40
CA HIS A 239 -5.06 -6.59 0.78
C HIS A 239 -5.86 -5.97 -0.38
N ASP A 240 -6.17 -6.77 -1.40
CA ASP A 240 -7.05 -6.33 -2.49
C ASP A 240 -8.52 -6.42 -2.09
N LEU A 241 -9.09 -5.30 -1.63
CA LEU A 241 -10.48 -5.20 -1.18
C LEU A 241 -11.57 -5.39 -2.26
N THR A 242 -11.22 -5.77 -3.49
CA THR A 242 -12.15 -5.84 -4.63
C THR A 242 -13.30 -6.81 -4.38
N ASP A 243 -13.01 -8.02 -3.92
CA ASP A 243 -14.00 -9.05 -3.64
C ASP A 243 -14.81 -8.75 -2.37
N ASN A 244 -14.23 -8.12 -1.34
CA ASN A 244 -14.98 -7.61 -0.19
C ASN A 244 -16.01 -6.55 -0.63
N LEU A 245 -15.63 -5.64 -1.54
CA LEU A 245 -16.55 -4.63 -2.09
C LEU A 245 -17.74 -5.28 -2.82
N GLU A 246 -17.48 -6.29 -3.65
CA GLU A 246 -18.51 -7.07 -4.35
C GLU A 246 -19.41 -7.83 -3.38
N ARG A 247 -18.81 -8.60 -2.47
CA ARG A 247 -19.50 -9.40 -1.45
C ARG A 247 -20.42 -8.56 -0.58
N MET A 248 -19.96 -7.37 -0.18
CA MET A 248 -20.74 -6.46 0.63
C MET A 248 -21.64 -5.49 -0.19
N LYS A 249 -21.75 -5.69 -1.50
CA LYS A 249 -22.62 -4.95 -2.43
C LYS A 249 -22.42 -3.43 -2.43
N LEU A 250 -21.16 -3.00 -2.55
CA LEU A 250 -20.77 -1.59 -2.61
C LEU A 250 -20.71 -1.03 -4.04
N ASP A 251 -21.75 -1.26 -4.83
CA ASP A 251 -21.80 -0.93 -6.27
C ASP A 251 -21.65 0.57 -6.60
N SER A 252 -21.72 1.45 -5.58
CA SER A 252 -21.56 2.90 -5.73
C SER A 252 -20.19 3.43 -5.30
N VAL A 253 -19.27 2.56 -4.89
CA VAL A 253 -17.90 2.89 -4.51
C VAL A 253 -16.97 2.55 -5.67
N GLN A 254 -16.21 3.53 -6.15
CA GLN A 254 -15.10 3.26 -7.03
C GLN A 254 -13.87 2.95 -6.20
N TYR A 255 -13.17 1.88 -6.54
CA TYR A 255 -11.93 1.50 -5.88
C TYR A 255 -10.79 1.59 -6.88
N ILE A 256 -9.72 2.28 -6.49
CA ILE A 256 -8.56 2.57 -7.33
C ILE A 256 -7.32 2.13 -6.56
N ARG A 257 -6.64 1.09 -7.03
CA ARG A 257 -5.32 0.66 -6.54
C ARG A 257 -4.23 1.39 -7.31
N VAL A 258 -3.25 1.92 -6.59
CA VAL A 258 -2.13 2.68 -7.15
C VAL A 258 -0.82 2.13 -6.62
N ALA A 259 0.02 1.61 -7.51
CA ALA A 259 1.37 1.18 -7.20
C ALA A 259 2.39 2.22 -7.70
N THR A 260 3.45 2.43 -6.94
CA THR A 260 4.55 3.31 -7.36
C THR A 260 5.60 2.56 -8.18
N ASN A 261 6.47 3.29 -8.88
CA ASN A 261 7.57 2.68 -9.65
C ASN A 261 8.42 1.75 -8.81
N SER A 262 8.82 2.18 -7.61
CA SER A 262 9.67 1.41 -6.72
C SER A 262 8.94 0.24 -6.03
N TYR A 263 7.61 0.27 -6.00
CA TYR A 263 6.79 -0.86 -5.55
C TYR A 263 6.78 -1.98 -6.61
N GLU A 264 6.61 -1.62 -7.89
CA GLU A 264 6.55 -2.57 -9.02
C GLU A 264 7.92 -3.10 -9.46
N LYS A 265 9.03 -2.54 -8.93
CA LYS A 265 10.37 -3.03 -9.26
C LYS A 265 10.50 -4.50 -8.84
N PRO A 266 10.97 -5.39 -9.73
CA PRO A 266 11.36 -6.74 -9.35
C PRO A 266 12.36 -6.66 -8.21
N LYS A 267 12.05 -7.34 -7.11
CA LYS A 267 12.95 -7.45 -5.98
C LYS A 267 13.95 -8.54 -6.33
N THR A 268 15.21 -8.17 -6.46
CA THR A 268 16.29 -9.13 -6.70
C THR A 268 16.50 -9.90 -5.41
N ASN A 269 16.04 -11.15 -5.38
CA ASN A 269 16.41 -12.14 -4.36
C ASN A 269 17.88 -12.56 -4.54
#